data_AF-A0A5D0MJD8-F1
#
_entry.id   AF-A0A5D0MJD8-F1
#
_cell.length_a   1.000
_cell.length_b   1.000
_cell.length_c   1.000
_cell.angle_alpha   90.00
_cell.angle_beta   90.00
_cell.angle_gamma   90.00
#
_symmetry.space_group_name_H-M   'P 1'
#
loop_
_entity.id
_entity.type
_entity.pdbx_description
1 polymer ?
#
loop_
_entity_poly.entity_id
_entity_poly.type
_entity_poly.pdbx_seq_one_letter_code
_entity_poly.pdbx_strand_id
1 'polypeptide(L)'
;MDLSQLETEINKMKADTLSMYGNKIDMTRQYIKKEERLIKRKEKILSRINSKLEGKVKRKEKKILKKLQEKLQTDIQNHKNQYEKLQKLENKFIDEYKEQREALGLYNHSFVDKYFNKDS
;
A
#
# COMPACT_ATOMS: atom_id res chain seq x y z
N MET A 1 -2.51 21.69 -39.46
CA MET A 1 -1.97 21.15 -38.19
C MET A 1 -0.61 20.56 -38.53
N ASP A 2 0.45 21.05 -37.91
CA ASP A 2 1.82 20.63 -38.21
C ASP A 2 2.14 19.31 -37.48
N LEU A 3 2.78 18.37 -38.16
CA LEU A 3 3.19 17.08 -37.58
C LEU A 3 4.06 17.27 -36.32
N SER A 4 4.92 18.29 -36.33
CA SER A 4 5.78 18.67 -35.19
C SER A 4 4.97 19.06 -33.93
N GLN A 5 3.81 19.70 -34.11
CA GLN A 5 2.94 20.07 -33.00
C GLN A 5 2.28 18.84 -32.37
N LEU A 6 1.82 17.91 -33.19
CA LEU A 6 1.23 16.64 -32.72
C LEU A 6 2.25 15.76 -31.99
N GLU A 7 3.49 15.68 -32.47
CA GLU A 7 4.58 14.96 -31.79
C GLU A 7 4.90 15.58 -30.42
N THR A 8 4.90 16.92 -30.35
CA THR A 8 5.11 17.64 -29.10
C THR A 8 3.99 17.34 -28.08
N GLU A 9 2.73 17.31 -28.52
CA GLU A 9 1.60 16.96 -27.66
C GLU A 9 1.67 15.52 -27.16
N ILE A 10 1.98 14.55 -28.03
CA ILE A 10 2.17 13.14 -27.64
C ILE A 10 3.30 12.99 -26.62
N ASN A 11 4.40 13.72 -26.79
CA ASN A 11 5.52 13.68 -25.84
C ASN A 11 5.14 14.27 -24.48
N LYS A 12 4.34 15.35 -24.45
CA LYS A 12 3.78 15.89 -23.20
C LYS A 12 2.87 14.88 -22.51
N MET A 13 1.95 14.26 -23.26
CA MET A 13 1.07 13.21 -22.71
C MET A 13 1.88 12.07 -22.08
N LYS A 14 2.93 11.59 -22.75
CA LYS A 14 3.82 10.55 -22.20
C LYS A 14 4.46 10.95 -20.87
N ALA A 15 4.93 12.20 -20.77
CA ALA A 15 5.54 12.72 -19.55
C ALA A 15 4.51 12.89 -18.42
N ASP A 16 3.33 13.40 -18.73
CA ASP A 16 2.24 13.59 -17.76
C ASP A 16 1.74 12.23 -17.22
N THR A 17 1.56 11.24 -18.08
CA THR A 17 1.21 9.87 -17.68
C THR A 17 2.25 9.29 -16.72
N LEU A 18 3.55 9.42 -17.04
CA LEU A 18 4.63 8.96 -16.16
C LEU A 18 4.56 9.64 -14.78
N SER A 19 4.43 10.97 -14.75
CA SER A 19 4.39 11.74 -13.50
C SER A 19 3.17 11.38 -12.66
N MET A 20 1.99 11.36 -13.26
CA MET A 20 0.73 11.12 -12.56
C MET A 20 0.67 9.72 -11.95
N TYR A 21 0.99 8.69 -12.72
CA TYR A 21 0.93 7.31 -12.23
C TYR A 21 2.10 6.97 -11.30
N GLY A 22 3.29 7.47 -11.57
CA GLY A 22 4.44 7.34 -10.66
C GLY A 22 4.11 7.89 -9.27
N ASN A 23 3.54 9.11 -9.20
CA ASN A 23 3.12 9.72 -7.94
C ASN A 23 2.04 8.90 -7.21
N LYS A 24 1.04 8.36 -7.93
CA LYS A 24 0.00 7.50 -7.34
C LYS A 24 0.58 6.22 -6.73
N ILE A 25 1.50 5.57 -7.44
CA ILE A 25 2.15 4.34 -6.98
C ILE A 25 3.02 4.63 -5.75
N ASP A 26 3.86 5.68 -5.81
CA ASP A 26 4.74 6.06 -4.71
C ASP A 26 3.95 6.44 -3.44
N MET A 27 2.86 7.18 -3.59
CA MET A 27 1.97 7.50 -2.47
C MET A 27 1.36 6.22 -1.87
N THR A 28 0.87 5.31 -2.70
CA THR A 28 0.32 4.02 -2.24
C THR A 28 1.36 3.22 -1.46
N ARG A 29 2.59 3.13 -1.95
CA ARG A 29 3.72 2.48 -1.26
C ARG A 29 4.02 3.08 0.11
N GLN A 30 3.98 4.41 0.24
CA GLN A 30 4.17 5.07 1.52
C GLN A 30 3.07 4.67 2.52
N TYR A 31 1.81 4.58 2.07
CA TYR A 31 0.71 4.12 2.91
C TYR A 31 0.86 2.64 3.28
N ILE A 32 1.27 1.76 2.36
CA ILE A 32 1.56 0.35 2.63
C ILE A 32 2.60 0.23 3.75
N LYS A 33 3.74 0.94 3.62
CA LYS A 33 4.80 0.97 4.65
C LYS A 33 4.28 1.48 6.00
N LYS A 34 3.39 2.47 5.99
CA LYS A 34 2.77 3.00 7.22
C LYS A 34 1.88 1.96 7.89
N GLU A 35 1.01 1.30 7.13
CA GLU A 35 0.12 0.24 7.61
C GLU A 35 0.91 -0.93 8.20
N GLU A 36 1.95 -1.39 7.50
CA GLU A 36 2.82 -2.47 7.96
C GLU A 36 3.47 -2.14 9.32
N ARG A 37 4.00 -0.92 9.48
CA ARG A 37 4.57 -0.47 10.76
C ARG A 37 3.53 -0.40 11.87
N LEU A 38 2.31 0.02 11.57
CA LEU A 38 1.21 0.08 12.55
C LEU A 38 0.82 -1.33 13.00
N ILE A 39 0.66 -2.26 12.07
CA ILE A 39 0.36 -3.68 12.35
C ILE A 39 1.42 -4.25 13.28
N LYS A 40 2.71 -4.16 12.91
CA LYS A 40 3.84 -4.68 13.73
C LYS A 40 3.84 -4.11 15.15
N ARG A 41 3.60 -2.80 15.30
CA ARG A 41 3.55 -2.15 16.62
C ARG A 41 2.37 -2.66 17.45
N LYS A 42 1.19 -2.80 16.84
CA LYS A 42 -0.02 -3.29 17.52
C LYS A 42 0.13 -4.76 17.92
N GLU A 43 0.71 -5.61 17.06
CA GLU A 43 1.01 -7.02 17.37
C GLU A 43 1.98 -7.14 18.54
N LYS A 44 3.00 -6.27 18.64
CA LYS A 44 3.91 -6.23 19.80
C LYS A 44 3.18 -5.85 21.10
N ILE A 45 2.21 -4.93 21.03
CA ILE A 45 1.37 -4.58 22.20
C ILE A 45 0.48 -5.77 22.56
N LEU A 46 -0.13 -6.43 21.58
CA LEU A 46 -0.98 -7.60 21.79
C LEU A 46 -0.22 -8.74 22.46
N SER A 47 1.00 -9.03 22.00
CA SER A 47 1.89 -10.01 22.62
C SER A 47 2.14 -9.70 24.11
N ARG A 48 2.43 -8.44 24.45
CA ARG A 48 2.60 -8.02 25.85
C ARG A 48 1.32 -8.19 26.68
N ILE A 49 0.15 -7.94 26.09
CA ILE A 49 -1.14 -8.18 26.77
C ILE A 49 -1.35 -9.67 27.02
N ASN A 50 -1.05 -10.52 26.04
CA ASN A 50 -1.16 -11.98 26.16
C ASN A 50 -0.25 -12.52 27.27
N SER A 51 1.03 -12.13 27.29
CA SER A 51 1.96 -12.54 28.35
C SER A 51 1.51 -12.08 29.74
N LYS A 52 0.90 -10.89 29.85
CA LYS A 52 0.29 -10.45 31.11
C LYS A 52 -0.89 -11.34 31.50
N LEU A 53 -1.77 -11.67 30.56
CA LEU A 53 -2.96 -12.51 30.81
C LEU A 53 -2.63 -13.94 31.23
N GLU A 54 -1.50 -14.48 30.78
CA GLU A 54 -0.96 -15.80 31.19
C GLU A 54 -0.43 -15.78 32.64
N GLY A 55 0.06 -14.62 33.10
CA GLY A 55 0.56 -14.45 34.47
C GLY A 55 -0.52 -14.35 35.55
N LYS A 56 -0.07 -14.20 36.80
CA LYS A 56 -0.96 -13.92 37.94
C LYS A 56 -1.40 -12.45 37.92
N VAL A 57 -2.60 -12.21 37.40
CA VAL A 57 -3.24 -10.89 37.37
C VAL A 57 -4.54 -10.88 38.17
N LYS A 58 -4.86 -9.78 38.85
CA LYS A 58 -6.11 -9.66 39.60
C LYS A 58 -7.32 -9.79 38.68
N ARG A 59 -8.43 -10.34 39.18
CA ARG A 59 -9.66 -10.60 38.38
C ARG A 59 -10.18 -9.36 37.63
N LYS A 60 -10.14 -8.18 38.26
CA LYS A 60 -10.57 -6.91 37.65
C LYS A 60 -9.67 -6.50 36.48
N GLU A 61 -8.35 -6.52 36.69
CA GLU A 61 -7.35 -6.23 35.66
C GLU A 61 -7.41 -7.24 34.50
N LYS A 62 -7.60 -8.53 34.80
CA LYS A 62 -7.78 -9.57 33.77
C LYS A 62 -8.97 -9.29 32.85
N LYS A 63 -10.10 -8.80 33.40
CA LYS A 63 -11.26 -8.38 32.59
C LYS A 63 -10.91 -7.20 31.66
N ILE A 64 -10.15 -6.23 32.16
CA ILE A 64 -9.72 -5.06 31.36
C ILE A 64 -8.77 -5.50 30.23
N LEU A 65 -7.78 -6.33 30.56
CA LEU A 65 -6.81 -6.84 29.58
C LEU A 65 -7.49 -7.65 28.47
N LYS A 66 -8.48 -8.50 28.79
CA LYS A 66 -9.26 -9.22 27.77
C LYS A 66 -10.02 -8.28 26.82
N LYS A 67 -10.70 -7.26 27.36
CA LYS A 67 -11.38 -6.27 26.52
C LYS A 67 -10.41 -5.51 25.61
N LEU A 68 -9.22 -5.19 26.13
CA LEU A 68 -8.18 -4.52 25.35
C LEU A 68 -7.61 -5.44 24.27
N GLN A 69 -7.40 -6.72 24.59
CA GLN A 69 -6.96 -7.76 23.67
C GLN A 69 -7.93 -7.89 22.48
N GLU A 70 -9.23 -8.06 22.75
CA GLU A 70 -10.28 -8.17 21.73
C GLU A 70 -10.32 -6.93 20.83
N LYS A 71 -10.34 -5.74 21.42
CA LYS A 71 -10.31 -4.48 20.65
C LYS A 71 -9.08 -4.38 19.75
N LEU A 72 -7.91 -4.73 20.29
CA LEU A 72 -6.65 -4.65 19.56
C LEU A 72 -6.57 -5.70 18.44
N GLN A 73 -7.13 -6.90 18.63
CA GLN A 73 -7.23 -7.92 17.60
C GLN A 73 -8.10 -7.46 16.43
N THR A 74 -9.30 -6.93 16.71
CA THR A 74 -10.18 -6.37 15.67
C THR A 74 -9.50 -5.24 14.91
N ASP A 75 -8.84 -4.34 15.64
CA ASP A 75 -8.12 -3.20 15.07
C ASP A 75 -6.93 -3.65 14.20
N ILE A 76 -6.14 -4.63 14.63
CA ILE A 76 -5.09 -5.25 13.80
C ILE A 76 -5.69 -5.84 12.53
N GLN A 77 -6.81 -6.56 12.62
CA GLN A 77 -7.45 -7.15 11.45
C GLN A 77 -7.93 -6.08 10.47
N ASN A 78 -8.49 -4.97 10.96
CA ASN A 78 -8.87 -3.84 10.11
C ASN A 78 -7.67 -3.25 9.36
N HIS A 79 -6.52 -3.09 10.03
CA HIS A 79 -5.28 -2.65 9.40
C HIS A 79 -4.74 -3.65 8.38
N LYS A 80 -4.83 -4.97 8.65
CA LYS A 80 -4.47 -6.01 7.67
C LYS A 80 -5.35 -5.94 6.43
N ASN A 81 -6.67 -5.79 6.60
CA ASN A 81 -7.60 -5.62 5.49
C ASN A 81 -7.29 -4.34 4.68
N GLN A 82 -6.91 -3.25 5.35
CA GLN A 82 -6.53 -2.01 4.68
C GLN A 82 -5.22 -2.15 3.91
N TYR A 83 -4.24 -2.84 4.50
CA TYR A 83 -2.97 -3.18 3.86
C TYR A 83 -3.20 -3.97 2.57
N GLU A 84 -4.03 -5.02 2.60
CA GLU A 84 -4.38 -5.79 1.40
C GLU A 84 -5.08 -4.94 0.33
N LYS A 85 -5.98 -4.02 0.73
CA LYS A 85 -6.62 -3.09 -0.20
C LYS A 85 -5.61 -2.17 -0.87
N LEU A 86 -4.61 -1.69 -0.14
CA LEU A 86 -3.56 -0.83 -0.68
C LEU A 86 -2.65 -1.59 -1.65
N GLN A 87 -2.31 -2.84 -1.36
CA GLN A 87 -1.54 -3.69 -2.30
C GLN A 87 -2.31 -3.92 -3.62
N LYS A 88 -3.61 -4.19 -3.53
CA LYS A 88 -4.47 -4.30 -4.72
C LYS A 88 -4.54 -2.98 -5.50
N LEU A 89 -4.60 -1.86 -4.80
CA LEU A 89 -4.63 -0.53 -5.40
C LEU A 89 -3.31 -0.18 -6.09
N GLU A 90 -2.18 -0.55 -5.50
CA GLU A 90 -0.86 -0.38 -6.11
C GLU A 90 -0.78 -1.13 -7.44
N ASN A 91 -1.13 -2.41 -7.44
CA ASN A 91 -1.14 -3.22 -8.66
C ASN A 91 -2.07 -2.64 -9.72
N LYS A 92 -3.27 -2.20 -9.32
CA LYS A 92 -4.20 -1.52 -10.22
C LYS A 92 -3.57 -0.27 -10.86
N PHE A 93 -2.85 0.56 -10.11
CA PHE A 93 -2.19 1.73 -10.69
C PHE A 93 -1.00 1.38 -11.59
N ILE A 94 -0.29 0.27 -11.32
CA ILE A 94 0.75 -0.24 -12.20
C ILE A 94 0.14 -0.72 -13.52
N ASP A 95 -0.97 -1.46 -13.47
CA ASP A 95 -1.67 -1.96 -14.66
C ASP A 95 -2.24 -0.81 -15.49
N GLU A 96 -2.94 0.14 -14.84
CA GLU A 96 -3.41 1.36 -15.51
C GLU A 96 -2.25 2.15 -16.14
N TYR A 97 -1.07 2.19 -15.50
CA TYR A 97 0.09 2.85 -16.08
C TYR A 97 0.58 2.15 -17.35
N LYS A 98 0.59 0.81 -17.38
CA LYS A 98 0.94 0.04 -18.58
C LYS A 98 -0.07 0.27 -19.70
N GLU A 99 -1.36 0.22 -19.42
CA GLU A 99 -2.42 0.48 -20.41
C GLU A 99 -2.28 1.87 -21.06
N GLN A 100 -2.05 2.90 -20.26
CA GLN A 100 -1.85 4.26 -20.79
C GLN A 100 -0.59 4.40 -21.63
N ARG A 101 0.48 3.66 -21.29
CA ARG A 101 1.69 3.61 -22.11
C ARG A 101 1.44 2.93 -23.46
N GLU A 102 0.68 1.84 -23.48
CA GLU A 102 0.31 1.14 -24.73
C GLU A 102 -0.53 2.03 -25.65
N ALA A 103 -1.47 2.79 -25.09
CA ALA A 103 -2.25 3.78 -25.85
C ALA A 103 -1.38 4.86 -26.52
N LEU A 104 -0.18 5.11 -25.98
CA LEU A 104 0.81 6.05 -26.52
C LEU A 104 1.91 5.36 -27.38
N GLY A 105 1.69 4.10 -27.76
CA GLY A 105 2.60 3.29 -28.58
C GLY A 105 3.82 2.76 -27.84
N LEU A 106 3.82 2.78 -26.50
CA LEU A 106 4.95 2.36 -25.65
C LEU A 106 4.71 0.98 -25.01
N TYR A 107 4.79 -0.08 -25.82
CA TYR A 107 4.52 -1.47 -25.39
C TYR A 107 5.62 -2.11 -24.54
N ASN A 108 6.83 -1.53 -24.52
CA ASN A 108 7.90 -2.02 -23.67
C ASN A 108 7.70 -1.53 -22.22
N HIS A 109 7.29 -2.46 -21.36
CA HIS A 109 7.03 -2.23 -19.94
C HIS A 109 8.19 -2.62 -19.03
N SER A 110 9.34 -3.05 -19.57
CA SER A 110 10.48 -3.50 -18.77
C SER A 110 10.98 -2.45 -17.77
N PHE A 111 10.83 -1.15 -18.07
CA PHE A 111 11.10 -0.07 -17.13
C PHE A 111 10.10 -0.07 -15.95
N VAL A 112 8.81 -0.19 -16.25
CA VAL A 112 7.73 -0.24 -15.26
C VAL A 112 7.92 -1.44 -14.34
N ASP A 113 8.19 -2.62 -14.91
CA ASP A 113 8.42 -3.83 -14.15
C ASP A 113 9.69 -3.74 -13.30
N LYS A 114 10.79 -3.18 -13.82
CA LYS A 114 12.02 -3.03 -13.03
C LYS A 114 11.89 -2.02 -11.90
N TYR A 115 11.14 -0.94 -12.11
CA TYR A 115 11.03 0.16 -11.16
C TYR A 115 9.94 -0.09 -10.11
N PHE A 116 8.84 -0.74 -10.52
CA PHE A 116 7.68 -0.97 -9.67
C PHE A 116 7.46 -2.44 -9.27
N ASN A 117 8.05 -3.45 -9.93
CA ASN A 117 7.95 -4.84 -9.47
C ASN A 117 9.20 -5.35 -8.75
N LYS A 118 10.28 -4.54 -8.62
CA LYS A 118 11.37 -4.92 -7.71
C LYS A 118 10.94 -4.69 -6.26
N ASP A 119 10.99 -5.78 -5.52
CA ASP A 119 10.63 -5.99 -4.11
C ASP A 119 9.14 -6.32 -3.89
N SER A 120 8.72 -7.47 -4.43
CA SER A 120 7.85 -8.39 -3.67
C SER A 120 8.65 -9.08 -2.57
#